data_AF-A0A6P0EW04-F1
#
_entry.id   AF-A0A6P0EW04-F1
#
_cell.length_a   1.000
_cell.length_b   1.000
_cell.length_c   1.000
_cell.angle_alpha   90.00
_cell.angle_beta   90.00
_cell.angle_gamma   90.00
#
_symmetry.space_group_name_H-M   'P 1'
#
loop_
_entity.id
_entity.type
_entity.pdbx_description
1 polymer ?
#
loop_
_entity_poly.entity_id
_entity_poly.type
_entity_poly.pdbx_seq_one_letter_code
_entity_poly.pdbx_strand_id
1 'polypeptide(L)'
;EESMVSAGVIIDGAAVHGSVVSPNVRMERGARVEASVLMDGVHIGEGAIVRRAILDKNVVVPPGARIGVDLDHDRERYHVSAGGVTVLGKGARAIH
;
A
#
# COMPACT_ATOMS: atom_id res chain seq x y z
N GLU A 1 -0.35 -9.61 -16.32
CA GLU A 1 -0.38 -9.05 -14.95
C GLU A 1 1.04 -8.70 -14.55
N GLU A 2 1.54 -7.57 -15.05
CA GLU A 2 2.92 -7.13 -14.80
C GLU A 2 2.92 -6.04 -13.73
N SER A 3 3.88 -6.10 -12.80
CA SER A 3 4.12 -5.04 -11.83
C SER A 3 5.26 -4.16 -12.33
N MET A 4 5.12 -2.84 -12.16
CA MET A 4 6.21 -1.89 -12.45
C MET A 4 6.89 -1.51 -11.14
N VAL A 5 8.16 -1.89 -10.99
CA VAL A 5 8.96 -1.65 -9.78
C VAL A 5 10.14 -0.73 -10.12
N SER A 6 10.22 0.41 -9.43
CA SER A 6 11.31 1.37 -9.63
C SER A 6 12.63 0.88 -9.02
N ALA A 7 13.74 1.40 -9.50
CA ALA A 7 15.04 1.19 -8.86
C ALA A 7 15.03 1.73 -7.41
N GLY A 8 15.69 1.02 -6.49
CA GLY A 8 15.78 1.39 -5.07
C GLY A 8 14.63 0.91 -4.18
N VAL A 9 13.66 0.16 -4.72
CA VAL A 9 12.63 -0.53 -3.92
C VAL A 9 13.25 -1.71 -3.17
N ILE A 10 12.92 -1.85 -1.89
CA ILE A 10 13.34 -2.99 -1.06
C ILE A 10 12.14 -3.87 -0.77
N ILE A 11 12.20 -5.12 -1.23
CA ILE A 11 11.17 -6.15 -1.01
C ILE A 11 11.82 -7.31 -0.25
N ASP A 12 11.70 -7.33 1.09
CA ASP A 12 12.15 -8.46 1.90
C ASP A 12 11.00 -9.45 2.06
N GLY A 13 11.00 -10.56 1.31
CA GLY A 13 10.01 -11.64 1.48
C GLY A 13 8.54 -11.20 1.31
N ALA A 14 8.29 -10.14 0.55
CA ALA A 14 6.97 -9.60 0.26
C ALA A 14 6.56 -9.87 -1.20
N ALA A 15 5.28 -9.72 -1.52
CA ALA A 15 4.73 -9.97 -2.85
C ALA A 15 4.01 -8.75 -3.41
N VAL A 16 4.23 -8.47 -4.70
CA VAL A 16 3.63 -7.35 -5.43
C VAL A 16 3.01 -7.85 -6.73
N HIS A 17 1.73 -7.55 -6.96
CA HIS A 17 0.99 -7.97 -8.16
C HIS A 17 0.18 -6.82 -8.75
N GLY A 18 0.22 -6.65 -10.08
CA GLY A 18 -0.57 -5.66 -10.81
C GLY A 18 -0.44 -4.23 -10.27
N SER A 19 0.74 -3.86 -9.77
CA SER A 19 0.93 -2.62 -9.00
C SER A 19 2.06 -1.76 -9.56
N VAL A 20 1.99 -0.46 -9.26
CA VAL A 20 3.03 0.52 -9.56
C VAL A 20 3.73 0.91 -8.27
N VAL A 21 5.03 0.64 -8.20
CA VAL A 21 5.86 0.91 -7.01
C VAL A 21 6.92 1.95 -7.35
N SER A 22 6.76 3.14 -6.77
CA SER A 22 7.67 4.27 -6.94
C SER A 22 9.00 4.05 -6.20
N PRO A 23 10.02 4.90 -6.42
CA PRO A 23 11.29 4.80 -5.69
C PRO A 23 11.14 4.88 -4.17
N ASN A 24 12.18 4.42 -3.46
CA ASN A 24 12.28 4.48 -2.00
C ASN A 24 11.17 3.76 -1.23
N VAL A 25 10.32 2.97 -1.90
CA VAL A 25 9.33 2.14 -1.23
C VAL A 25 10.02 0.98 -0.52
N ARG A 26 9.62 0.75 0.74
CA ARG A 26 10.09 -0.37 1.56
C ARG A 26 8.93 -1.29 1.87
N MET A 27 9.10 -2.57 1.62
CA MET A 27 8.14 -3.63 1.95
C MET A 27 8.81 -4.70 2.81
N GLU A 28 8.24 -4.94 3.98
CA GLU A 28 8.73 -5.91 4.94
C GLU A 28 8.12 -7.30 4.74
N ARG A 29 8.69 -8.29 5.43
CA ARG A 29 8.36 -9.73 5.33
C ARG A 29 6.87 -10.00 5.33
N GLY A 30 6.41 -10.83 4.41
CA GLY A 30 5.02 -11.26 4.35
C GLY A 30 4.03 -10.18 3.91
N ALA A 31 4.47 -8.94 3.64
CA ALA A 31 3.59 -7.92 3.10
C ALA A 31 3.09 -8.31 1.70
N ARG A 32 1.87 -7.91 1.37
CA ARG A 32 1.22 -8.18 0.09
C ARG A 32 0.62 -6.90 -0.48
N VAL A 33 0.98 -6.57 -1.72
CA VAL A 33 0.45 -5.41 -2.44
C VAL A 33 -0.15 -5.88 -3.76
N GLU A 34 -1.41 -5.54 -3.99
CA GLU A 34 -2.16 -5.96 -5.19
C GLU A 34 -2.96 -4.80 -5.78
N ALA A 35 -2.93 -4.67 -7.12
CA ALA A 35 -3.74 -3.68 -7.85
C ALA A 35 -3.64 -2.25 -7.28
N SER A 36 -2.44 -1.83 -6.86
CA SER A 36 -2.24 -0.61 -6.08
C SER A 36 -1.15 0.30 -6.65
N VAL A 37 -1.18 1.57 -6.27
CA VAL A 37 -0.15 2.56 -6.58
C VAL A 37 0.50 3.02 -5.28
N LEU A 38 1.81 2.77 -5.16
CA LEU A 38 2.62 3.21 -4.03
C LEU A 38 3.53 4.36 -4.49
N MET A 39 3.34 5.54 -3.92
CA MET A 39 4.17 6.71 -4.22
C MET A 39 5.50 6.68 -3.45
N ASP A 40 6.37 7.63 -3.76
CA ASP A 40 7.74 7.70 -3.23
C ASP A 40 7.78 7.64 -1.69
N GLY A 41 8.69 6.82 -1.15
CA GLY A 41 8.92 6.72 0.29
C GLY A 41 7.84 5.99 1.10
N VAL A 42 6.85 5.36 0.46
CA VAL A 42 5.86 4.53 1.18
C VAL A 42 6.54 3.36 1.90
N HIS A 43 6.13 3.12 3.15
CA HIS A 43 6.61 1.99 3.95
C HIS A 43 5.47 1.04 4.28
N ILE A 44 5.59 -0.21 3.86
CA ILE A 44 4.66 -1.30 4.15
C ILE A 44 5.29 -2.24 5.19
N GLY A 45 4.71 -2.25 6.38
CA GLY A 45 5.17 -3.08 7.51
C GLY A 45 4.88 -4.57 7.34
N GLU A 46 5.53 -5.38 8.18
CA GLU A 46 5.48 -6.85 8.15
C GLU A 46 4.04 -7.39 8.10
N GLY A 47 3.75 -8.30 7.17
CA GLY A 47 2.45 -8.97 7.04
C GLY A 47 1.27 -8.07 6.64
N ALA A 48 1.50 -6.79 6.35
CA ALA A 48 0.43 -5.88 5.92
C ALA A 48 -0.12 -6.26 4.53
N ILE A 49 -1.41 -6.03 4.32
CA ILE A 49 -2.11 -6.30 3.07
C ILE A 49 -2.64 -4.98 2.52
N VAL A 50 -2.21 -4.61 1.32
CA VAL A 50 -2.68 -3.43 0.60
C VAL A 50 -3.25 -3.89 -0.73
N ARG A 51 -4.52 -3.61 -0.98
CA ARG A 51 -5.21 -4.02 -2.19
C ARG A 51 -6.02 -2.87 -2.76
N ARG A 52 -6.01 -2.65 -4.07
CA ARG A 52 -6.83 -1.61 -4.72
C ARG A 52 -6.73 -0.24 -4.01
N ALA A 53 -5.49 0.19 -3.73
CA ALA A 53 -5.23 1.40 -2.97
C ALA A 53 -4.26 2.34 -3.69
N ILE A 54 -4.36 3.63 -3.35
CA ILE A 54 -3.38 4.66 -3.72
C ILE A 54 -2.80 5.21 -2.42
N LEU A 55 -1.52 4.93 -2.19
CA LEU A 55 -0.78 5.44 -1.04
C LEU A 55 0.15 6.56 -1.51
N ASP A 56 -0.13 7.79 -1.10
CA ASP A 56 0.67 8.97 -1.44
C ASP A 56 2.02 8.96 -0.70
N LYS A 57 2.88 9.93 -1.00
CA LYS A 57 4.28 9.97 -0.58
C LYS A 57 4.42 9.85 0.94
N ASN A 58 5.39 9.06 1.37
CA ASN A 58 5.73 8.84 2.78
C ASN A 58 4.58 8.29 3.64
N VAL A 59 3.56 7.64 3.04
CA VAL A 59 2.56 6.92 3.83
C VAL A 59 3.21 5.72 4.51
N VAL A 60 2.86 5.50 5.78
CA VAL A 60 3.34 4.36 6.57
C VAL A 60 2.18 3.43 6.92
N VAL A 61 2.26 2.19 6.46
CA VAL A 61 1.31 1.12 6.78
C VAL A 61 1.93 0.24 7.88
N PRO A 62 1.33 0.18 9.09
CA PRO A 62 1.91 -0.59 10.19
C PRO A 62 1.81 -2.11 9.96
N PRO A 63 2.64 -2.91 10.65
CA PRO A 63 2.70 -4.37 10.47
C PRO A 63 1.36 -5.06 10.67
N GLY A 64 0.84 -5.78 9.67
CA GLY A 64 -0.42 -6.54 9.74
C GLY A 64 -1.68 -5.73 9.40
N ALA A 65 -1.56 -4.43 9.11
CA ALA A 65 -2.71 -3.61 8.72
C ALA A 65 -3.28 -4.06 7.37
N ARG A 66 -4.58 -3.79 7.18
CA ARG A 66 -5.34 -4.15 5.98
C ARG A 66 -5.93 -2.90 5.35
N ILE A 67 -5.51 -2.59 4.12
CA ILE A 67 -5.95 -1.41 3.35
C ILE A 67 -6.55 -1.88 2.02
N GLY A 68 -7.76 -1.43 1.70
CA GLY A 68 -8.55 -1.82 0.52
C GLY A 68 -8.96 -3.30 0.51
N VAL A 69 -9.03 -3.89 1.70
CA VAL A 69 -9.49 -5.27 1.92
C VAL A 69 -10.97 -5.28 2.25
N ASP A 70 -11.39 -4.46 3.21
CA ASP A 70 -12.79 -4.22 3.61
C ASP A 70 -13.13 -2.75 3.36
N LEU A 71 -13.95 -2.48 2.34
CA LEU A 71 -14.26 -1.12 1.92
C LEU A 71 -15.18 -0.39 2.90
N ASP A 72 -16.00 -1.11 3.67
CA ASP A 72 -16.89 -0.48 4.63
C ASP A 72 -16.06 0.01 5.82
N HIS A 73 -15.13 -0.84 6.28
CA HIS A 73 -14.21 -0.44 7.33
C HIS A 73 -13.22 0.65 6.89
N ASP A 74 -12.75 0.60 5.64
CA ASP A 74 -11.88 1.64 5.10
C ASP A 74 -12.59 2.99 5.00
N ARG A 75 -13.89 3.02 4.67
CA ARG A 75 -14.68 4.27 4.60
C ARG A 75 -14.79 4.98 5.94
N GLU A 76 -14.71 4.23 7.04
CA GLU A 76 -14.71 4.81 8.40
C GLU A 76 -13.39 5.52 8.71
N ARG A 77 -12.30 5.21 8.00
CA ARG A 77 -10.92 5.59 8.34
C ARG A 77 -10.23 6.46 7.29
N TYR A 78 -10.58 6.26 6.03
CA TYR A 78 -9.87 6.79 4.86
C TYR A 78 -10.86 7.24 3.79
N HIS A 79 -10.33 7.92 2.77
CA HIS A 79 -11.12 8.21 1.58
C HIS A 79 -11.22 6.95 0.71
N VAL A 80 -12.44 6.53 0.40
CA VAL A 80 -12.71 5.46 -0.56
C VAL A 80 -13.48 6.05 -1.74
N SER A 81 -12.91 5.92 -2.94
CA SER A 81 -13.56 6.42 -4.15
C SER A 81 -14.85 5.64 -4.46
N ALA A 82 -15.72 6.20 -5.30
CA ALA A 82 -16.92 5.50 -5.77
C ALA A 82 -16.57 4.18 -6.50
N GLY A 83 -15.40 4.10 -7.14
CA GLY A 83 -14.89 2.89 -7.76
C GLY A 83 -14.33 1.86 -6.78
N GLY A 84 -14.28 2.16 -5.48
CA GLY A 84 -13.76 1.27 -4.44
C GLY A 84 -12.24 1.24 -4.35
N VAL A 85 -11.59 2.39 -4.58
CA VAL A 85 -10.15 2.57 -4.36
C VAL A 85 -9.93 3.30 -3.05
N THR A 86 -9.16 2.71 -2.13
CA THR A 86 -8.82 3.32 -0.84
C THR A 86 -7.61 4.24 -1.00
N VAL A 87 -7.70 5.47 -0.49
CA VAL A 87 -6.68 6.51 -0.67
C VAL A 87 -6.20 7.03 0.68
N LEU A 88 -4.88 6.99 0.88
CA LEU A 88 -4.21 7.63 2.00
C LEU A 88 -3.34 8.78 1.48
N GLY A 89 -3.56 9.98 2.02
CA GLY A 89 -2.85 11.19 1.64
C GLY A 89 -1.41 11.25 2.17
N LYS A 90 -0.61 12.17 1.60
CA LYS A 90 0.81 12.34 1.91
C LYS A 90 1.11 12.33 3.41
N GLY A 91 2.08 11.51 3.80
CA GLY A 91 2.60 11.42 5.17
C GLY A 91 1.63 10.79 6.18
N ALA A 92 0.48 10.26 5.73
CA ALA A 92 -0.45 9.60 6.62
C ALA A 92 0.16 8.32 7.22
N ARG A 93 -0.20 8.02 8.46
CA ARG A 93 0.06 6.72 9.08
C ARG A 93 -1.26 5.96 9.15
N ALA A 94 -1.31 4.79 8.51
CA ALA A 94 -2.48 3.94 8.56
C ALA A 94 -2.72 3.43 10.00
N ILE A 95 -3.98 3.19 10.30
CA ILE A 95 -4.49 2.63 11.54
C ILE A 95 -4.75 1.13 11.30
N HIS A 96 -4.52 0.32 12.35
CA HIS A 96 -4.86 -1.11 12.36
C HIS A 96 -6.37 -1.35 12.34
#